data_AF-A0A662KIZ2-F1
#
_entry.id   AF-A0A662KIZ2-F1
#
_cell.length_a   1.000
_cell.length_b   1.000
_cell.length_c   1.000
_cell.angle_alpha   90.00
_cell.angle_beta   90.00
_cell.angle_gamma   90.00
#
_symmetry.space_group_name_H-M   'P 1'
#
loop_
_entity.id
_entity.type
_entity.pdbx_description
1 polymer ?
#
loop_
_entity_poly.entity_id
_entity_poly.type
_entity_poly.pdbx_seq_one_letter_code
_entity_poly.pdbx_strand_id
1 'polypeptide(L)'
;MLSVFSGSIAGAIVSVVPGITSAIGTILALGLRGSANDKQVIVTLSAVNTSCAFLVISALFAISRARSGAAIVIANLLDIDPWKGLAPPLDFLYFLIPMVIAGFLSFPMTCFLGKFVLGRIEKVPYALLTKISIIFIVIVTFIFTGFHGLLLLFTSTAIGMIPIWIGVRRSNCMGVLLIPIMLNLLT
;
A
#
# COMPACT_ATOMS: atom_id res chain seq x y z
N MET A 1 5.33 21.25 -3.49
CA MET A 1 6.48 20.73 -2.69
C MET A 1 6.06 20.26 -1.30
N LEU A 2 5.32 21.07 -0.51
CA LEU A 2 4.89 20.69 0.84
C LEU A 2 4.14 19.34 0.90
N SER A 3 3.29 19.05 -0.10
CA SER A 3 2.57 17.78 -0.23
C SER A 3 3.48 16.56 -0.38
N VAL A 4 4.59 16.72 -1.12
CA VAL A 4 5.55 15.63 -1.36
C VAL A 4 6.36 15.40 -0.09
N PHE A 5 6.82 16.48 0.57
CA PHE A 5 7.60 16.37 1.79
C PHE A 5 6.80 15.77 2.94
N SER A 6 5.58 16.26 3.17
CA SER A 6 4.65 15.71 4.16
C SER A 6 4.24 14.27 3.82
N GLY A 7 4.03 13.97 2.53
CA GLY A 7 3.74 12.61 2.07
C GLY A 7 4.90 11.63 2.29
N SER A 8 6.15 12.04 2.04
CA SER A 8 7.32 11.19 2.30
C SER A 8 7.53 10.95 3.80
N ILE A 9 7.36 11.96 4.64
CA ILE A 9 7.45 11.79 6.11
C ILE A 9 6.35 10.85 6.60
N ALA A 10 5.12 11.04 6.13
CA ALA A 10 4.03 10.14 6.47
C ALA A 10 4.27 8.72 5.96
N GLY A 11 4.82 8.55 4.75
CA GLY A 11 5.26 7.26 4.22
C GLY A 11 6.32 6.58 5.09
N ALA A 12 7.24 7.36 5.67
CA ALA A 12 8.20 6.84 6.63
C ALA A 12 7.56 6.34 7.92
N ILE A 13 6.65 7.12 8.48
CA ILE A 13 5.91 6.73 9.70
C ILE A 13 5.08 5.47 9.43
N VAL A 14 4.38 5.43 8.29
CA VAL A 14 3.58 4.26 7.85
C VAL A 14 4.44 3.02 7.70
N SER A 15 5.65 3.16 7.13
CA SER A 15 6.54 2.02 6.93
C SER A 15 7.07 1.46 8.24
N VAL A 16 7.26 2.30 9.27
CA VAL A 16 7.78 1.89 10.59
C VAL A 16 6.69 1.35 11.50
N VAL A 17 5.48 1.91 11.46
CA VAL A 17 4.38 1.51 12.34
C VAL A 17 3.54 0.37 11.72
N PRO A 18 3.56 -0.83 12.31
CA PRO A 18 2.76 -1.94 11.80
C PRO A 18 1.25 -1.64 11.94
N GLY A 19 0.47 -2.03 10.93
CA GLY A 19 -0.98 -1.79 10.89
C GLY A 19 -1.42 -0.47 10.24
N ILE A 20 -0.50 0.45 9.93
CA ILE A 20 -0.80 1.65 9.14
C ILE A 20 -0.59 1.33 7.65
N THR A 21 -1.62 1.56 6.83
CA THR A 21 -1.52 1.45 5.36
C THR A 21 -1.24 2.83 4.75
N SER A 22 -0.68 2.87 3.53
CA SER A 22 -0.46 4.11 2.75
C SER A 22 -1.68 5.04 2.71
N ALA A 23 -2.90 4.48 2.68
CA ALA A 23 -4.14 5.24 2.75
C ALA A 23 -4.32 6.01 4.08
N ILE A 24 -4.06 5.36 5.23
CA ILE A 24 -4.13 6.00 6.55
C ILE A 24 -3.02 7.04 6.68
N GLY A 25 -1.81 6.71 6.25
CA GLY A 25 -0.69 7.67 6.20
C GLY A 25 -1.01 8.92 5.41
N THR A 26 -1.69 8.75 4.28
CA THR A 26 -2.16 9.86 3.45
C THR A 26 -3.18 10.69 4.19
N ILE A 27 -4.19 10.07 4.83
CA ILE A 27 -5.19 10.79 5.63
C ILE A 27 -4.53 11.56 6.78
N LEU A 28 -3.52 10.99 7.45
CA LEU A 28 -2.74 11.65 8.49
C LEU A 28 -1.95 12.85 7.93
N ALA A 29 -1.26 12.68 6.80
CA ALA A 29 -0.53 13.76 6.12
C ALA A 29 -1.46 14.91 5.72
N LEU A 30 -2.66 14.59 5.22
CA LEU A 30 -3.68 15.59 4.91
C LEU A 30 -4.25 16.27 6.17
N GLY A 31 -4.50 15.50 7.23
CA GLY A 31 -5.01 16.01 8.50
C GLY A 31 -4.07 17.01 9.17
N LEU A 32 -2.76 16.75 9.12
CA LEU A 32 -1.73 17.66 9.64
C LEU A 32 -1.59 18.96 8.81
N ARG A 33 -2.07 18.97 7.56
CA ARG A 33 -1.87 20.07 6.62
C ARG A 33 -3.09 20.98 6.45
N GLY A 34 -4.30 20.49 6.71
CA GLY A 34 -5.54 21.24 6.43
C GLY A 34 -5.99 21.14 4.96
N SER A 35 -6.93 21.99 4.55
CA SER A 35 -7.71 21.92 3.30
C SER A 35 -6.88 21.51 2.08
N ALA A 36 -7.16 20.31 1.57
CA ALA A 36 -6.48 19.73 0.42
C ALA A 36 -7.41 19.72 -0.80
N ASN A 37 -6.91 20.21 -1.93
CA ASN A 37 -7.56 20.07 -3.23
C ASN A 37 -7.33 18.64 -3.77
N ASP A 38 -8.24 18.09 -4.58
CA ASP A 38 -8.19 16.70 -5.08
C ASP A 38 -6.85 16.33 -5.71
N LYS A 39 -6.28 17.25 -6.50
CA LYS A 39 -4.94 17.09 -7.08
C LYS A 39 -3.87 16.88 -6.03
N GLN A 40 -3.96 17.59 -4.90
CA GLN A 40 -3.00 17.47 -3.81
C GLN A 40 -3.18 16.15 -3.07
N VAL A 41 -4.41 15.65 -2.91
CA VAL A 41 -4.67 14.32 -2.33
C VAL A 41 -3.99 13.23 -3.16
N ILE A 42 -4.10 13.32 -4.49
CA ILE A 42 -3.48 12.35 -5.40
C ILE A 42 -1.95 12.42 -5.30
N VAL A 43 -1.39 13.63 -5.25
CA VAL A 43 0.07 13.82 -5.13
C VAL A 43 0.60 13.31 -3.79
N THR A 44 -0.08 13.60 -2.67
CA THR A 44 0.32 13.08 -1.35
C THR A 44 0.21 11.57 -1.31
N LEU A 45 -0.88 10.98 -1.82
CA LEU A 45 -1.06 9.53 -1.84
C LEU A 45 0.05 8.82 -2.63
N SER A 46 0.39 9.35 -3.80
CA SER A 46 1.48 8.81 -4.63
C SER A 46 2.84 8.96 -3.94
N ALA A 47 3.10 10.10 -3.28
CA ALA A 47 4.34 10.31 -2.53
C ALA A 47 4.46 9.34 -1.34
N VAL A 48 3.37 9.16 -0.56
CA VAL A 48 3.30 8.20 0.56
C VAL A 48 3.56 6.80 0.04
N ASN A 49 2.85 6.36 -1.00
CA ASN A 49 2.99 5.02 -1.54
C ASN A 49 4.41 4.73 -2.07
N THR A 50 5.01 5.70 -2.76
CA THR A 50 6.38 5.58 -3.28
C THR A 50 7.38 5.51 -2.13
N SER A 51 7.27 6.40 -1.15
CA SER A 51 8.13 6.38 0.04
C SER A 51 7.99 5.08 0.85
N CYS A 52 6.77 4.58 1.03
CA CYS A 52 6.52 3.28 1.65
C CYS A 52 7.22 2.15 0.90
N ALA A 53 7.16 2.10 -0.43
CA ALA A 53 7.78 1.03 -1.22
C ALA A 53 9.31 0.96 -0.99
N PHE A 54 9.98 2.11 -1.02
CA PHE A 54 11.41 2.20 -0.71
C PHE A 54 11.70 1.76 0.72
N LEU A 55 10.94 2.26 1.70
CA LEU A 55 11.20 2.00 3.10
C LEU A 55 10.82 0.60 3.56
N VAL A 56 9.87 -0.07 2.91
CA VAL A 56 9.55 -1.47 3.18
C VAL A 56 10.72 -2.37 2.79
N ILE A 57 11.39 -2.08 1.68
CA ILE A 57 12.59 -2.83 1.27
C ILE A 57 13.75 -2.50 2.19
N SER A 58 13.99 -1.23 2.53
CA SER A 58 15.00 -0.89 3.54
C SER A 58 14.73 -1.54 4.91
N ALA A 59 13.47 -1.58 5.34
CA ALA A 59 13.05 -2.23 6.58
C ALA A 59 13.17 -3.76 6.51
N LEU A 60 13.06 -4.36 5.31
CA LEU A 60 13.27 -5.79 5.12
C LEU A 60 14.72 -6.17 5.51
N PHE A 61 15.71 -5.41 5.07
CA PHE A 61 17.11 -5.66 5.40
C PHE A 61 17.52 -5.22 6.82
N ALA A 62 16.87 -4.17 7.36
CA ALA A 62 17.17 -3.67 8.71
C ALA A 62 16.48 -4.47 9.84
N ILE A 63 15.22 -4.86 9.64
CA ILE A 63 14.34 -5.46 10.67
C ILE A 63 14.06 -6.95 10.37
N SER A 64 14.44 -7.46 9.18
CA SER A 64 14.17 -8.84 8.74
C SER A 64 12.69 -9.21 8.79
N ARG A 65 11.80 -8.22 8.72
CA ARG A 65 10.34 -8.43 8.70
C ARG A 65 9.74 -7.93 7.41
N ALA A 66 9.15 -8.85 6.66
CA ALA A 66 8.41 -8.54 5.45
C ALA A 66 7.04 -7.91 5.77
N ARG A 67 6.77 -6.75 5.18
CA ARG A 67 5.54 -5.97 5.39
C ARG A 67 4.69 -5.78 4.13
N SER A 68 5.12 -6.36 3.00
CA SER A 68 4.41 -6.35 1.72
C SER A 68 4.53 -7.72 1.07
N GLY A 69 3.55 -8.12 0.27
CA GLY A 69 3.58 -9.40 -0.45
C GLY A 69 4.87 -9.60 -1.26
N ALA A 70 5.34 -8.55 -1.93
CA ALA A 70 6.62 -8.59 -2.66
C ALA A 70 7.81 -8.81 -1.72
N ALA A 71 7.82 -8.16 -0.55
CA ALA A 71 8.88 -8.33 0.45
C ALA A 71 8.86 -9.72 1.09
N ILE A 72 7.67 -10.34 1.23
CA ILE A 72 7.54 -11.71 1.75
C ILE A 72 8.16 -12.69 0.76
N VAL A 73 7.87 -12.53 -0.54
CA VAL A 73 8.47 -13.36 -1.59
C VAL A 73 9.99 -13.21 -1.59
N ILE A 74 10.51 -11.98 -1.55
CA ILE A 74 11.96 -11.73 -1.46
C ILE A 74 12.57 -12.42 -0.24
N ALA A 75 11.94 -12.30 0.93
CA ALA A 75 12.42 -12.93 2.17
C ALA A 75 12.35 -14.45 2.20
N ASN A 76 11.51 -15.07 1.36
CA ASN A 76 11.46 -16.53 1.24
C ASN A 76 12.44 -17.06 0.17
N LEU A 77 12.79 -16.24 -0.83
CA LEU A 77 13.73 -16.64 -1.89
C LEU A 77 15.19 -16.37 -1.55
N LEU A 78 15.47 -15.42 -0.66
CA LEU A 78 16.82 -15.04 -0.25
C LEU A 78 16.95 -15.23 1.27
N ASP A 79 18.01 -15.92 1.69
CA ASP A 79 18.46 -15.87 3.08
C ASP A 79 19.01 -14.47 3.34
N ILE A 80 18.15 -13.59 3.86
CA ILE A 80 18.51 -12.19 4.10
C ILE A 80 19.46 -12.15 5.31
N ASP A 81 20.72 -11.87 5.07
CA ASP A 81 21.65 -11.54 6.14
C ASP A 81 21.24 -10.19 6.77
N PRO A 82 21.02 -10.15 8.10
CA PRO A 82 20.64 -8.93 8.79
C PRO A 82 21.74 -7.87 8.68
N TRP A 83 21.35 -6.62 8.44
CA TRP A 83 22.26 -5.48 8.37
C TRP A 83 22.95 -5.25 9.73
N LYS A 84 24.16 -5.83 9.89
CA LYS A 84 24.91 -5.86 11.15
C LYS A 84 26.05 -4.82 11.26
N GLY A 85 26.31 -4.02 10.22
CA GLY A 85 27.45 -3.08 10.18
C GLY A 85 27.15 -1.72 9.53
N LEU A 86 28.16 -0.85 9.43
CA LEU A 86 28.03 0.49 8.83
C LEU A 86 27.83 0.45 7.29
N ALA A 87 28.27 -0.64 6.65
CA ALA A 87 28.11 -0.86 5.21
C ALA A 87 26.79 -1.60 4.93
N PRO A 88 25.98 -1.14 3.96
CA PRO A 88 24.77 -1.86 3.55
C PRO A 88 25.16 -3.20 2.90
N PRO A 89 24.36 -4.28 3.12
CA PRO A 89 24.60 -5.55 2.45
C PRO A 89 24.52 -5.40 0.92
N LEU A 90 25.34 -6.16 0.18
CA LEU A 90 25.41 -6.08 -1.29
C LEU A 90 24.05 -6.35 -1.94
N ASP A 91 23.27 -7.26 -1.37
CA ASP A 91 21.92 -7.59 -1.81
C ASP A 91 20.97 -6.39 -1.79
N PHE A 92 21.08 -5.53 -0.77
CA PHE A 92 20.31 -4.29 -0.71
C PHE A 92 20.66 -3.36 -1.86
N LEU A 93 21.94 -3.26 -2.23
CA LEU A 93 22.39 -2.44 -3.35
C LEU A 93 21.85 -2.98 -4.69
N TYR A 94 21.81 -4.31 -4.86
CA TYR A 94 21.20 -4.94 -6.03
C TYR A 94 19.70 -4.65 -6.13
N PHE A 95 18.96 -4.57 -5.02
CA PHE A 95 17.54 -4.17 -5.02
C PHE A 95 17.32 -2.67 -5.22
N LEU A 96 18.31 -1.83 -4.91
CA LEU A 96 18.21 -0.38 -5.09
C LEU A 96 18.22 0.00 -6.59
N ILE A 97 18.99 -0.73 -7.40
CA ILE A 97 19.06 -0.53 -8.86
C ILE A 97 17.68 -0.61 -9.53
N PRO A 98 16.91 -1.72 -9.44
CA PRO A 98 15.59 -1.82 -10.04
C PRO A 98 14.59 -0.83 -9.42
N MET A 99 14.75 -0.44 -8.15
CA MET A 99 13.92 0.59 -7.54
C MET A 99 14.12 1.97 -8.19
N VAL A 100 15.37 2.37 -8.44
CA VAL A 100 15.67 3.63 -9.11
C VAL A 100 15.17 3.59 -10.56
N ILE A 101 15.42 2.48 -11.27
CA ILE A 101 14.93 2.29 -12.64
C ILE A 101 13.39 2.37 -12.68
N ALA A 102 12.70 1.69 -11.76
CA ALA A 102 11.25 1.75 -11.65
C ALA A 102 10.75 3.17 -11.35
N GLY A 103 11.46 3.92 -10.49
CA GLY A 103 11.17 5.32 -10.21
C GLY A 103 11.25 6.20 -11.47
N PHE A 104 12.32 6.06 -12.26
CA PHE A 104 12.48 6.79 -13.52
C PHE A 104 11.43 6.39 -14.56
N LEU A 105 11.12 5.09 -14.67
CA LEU A 105 10.17 4.58 -15.66
C LEU A 105 8.70 4.83 -15.28
N SER A 106 8.42 5.04 -14.00
CA SER A 106 7.07 5.28 -13.48
C SER A 106 6.44 6.55 -14.06
N PHE A 107 7.20 7.65 -14.18
CA PHE A 107 6.69 8.91 -14.71
C PHE A 107 6.17 8.81 -16.17
N PRO A 108 6.97 8.35 -17.16
CA PRO A 108 6.49 8.21 -18.53
C PRO A 108 5.37 7.18 -18.63
N MET A 109 5.44 6.07 -17.87
CA MET A 109 4.39 5.06 -17.88
C MET A 109 3.07 5.60 -17.33
N THR A 110 3.10 6.37 -16.24
CA THR A 110 1.89 6.98 -15.67
C THR A 110 1.24 7.95 -16.66
N CYS A 111 2.03 8.74 -17.39
CA CYS A 111 1.51 9.65 -18.41
C CYS A 111 0.90 8.89 -19.60
N PHE A 112 1.56 7.83 -20.07
CA PHE A 112 1.09 7.00 -21.16
C PHE A 112 -0.20 6.24 -20.80
N LEU A 113 -0.21 5.52 -19.67
CA LEU A 113 -1.41 4.83 -19.16
C LEU A 113 -2.52 5.83 -18.87
N GLY A 114 -2.21 6.98 -18.27
CA GLY A 114 -3.20 8.01 -17.98
C GLY A 114 -3.97 8.45 -19.22
N LYS A 115 -3.25 8.78 -20.31
CA LYS A 115 -3.87 9.16 -21.60
C LYS A 115 -4.66 8.01 -22.24
N PHE A 116 -4.10 6.81 -22.22
CA PHE A 116 -4.74 5.62 -22.78
C PHE A 116 -6.05 5.29 -22.06
N VAL A 117 -6.04 5.34 -20.73
CA VAL A 117 -7.21 5.08 -19.90
C VAL A 117 -8.24 6.19 -20.06
N LEU A 118 -7.84 7.47 -20.05
CA LEU A 118 -8.78 8.58 -20.20
C LEU A 118 -9.61 8.48 -21.49
N GLY A 119 -8.97 8.11 -22.61
CA GLY A 119 -9.66 7.95 -23.90
C GLY A 119 -10.54 6.70 -24.02
N ARG A 120 -10.40 5.72 -23.11
CA ARG A 120 -11.18 4.46 -23.12
C ARG A 120 -12.24 4.42 -22.02
N ILE A 121 -11.98 5.04 -20.87
CA ILE A 121 -12.83 4.97 -19.68
C ILE A 121 -14.13 5.75 -19.87
N GLU A 122 -14.13 6.78 -20.71
CA GLU A 122 -15.33 7.57 -21.03
C GLU A 122 -16.43 6.75 -21.72
N LYS A 123 -16.07 5.61 -22.33
CA LYS A 123 -17.01 4.70 -23.01
C LYS A 123 -17.46 3.51 -22.17
N VAL A 124 -16.86 3.30 -20.99
CA VAL A 124 -17.13 2.12 -20.17
C VAL A 124 -17.97 2.52 -18.97
N PRO A 125 -19.18 1.95 -18.78
CA PRO A 125 -19.99 2.26 -17.62
C PRO A 125 -19.29 1.80 -16.34
N TYR A 126 -19.25 2.69 -15.34
CA TYR A 126 -18.60 2.43 -14.05
C TYR A 126 -19.08 1.14 -13.37
N ALA A 127 -20.36 0.80 -13.54
CA ALA A 127 -20.97 -0.42 -13.01
C ALA A 127 -20.38 -1.71 -13.61
N LEU A 128 -19.93 -1.67 -14.88
CA LEU A 128 -19.30 -2.83 -15.51
C LEU A 128 -17.89 -3.04 -14.93
N LEU A 129 -17.12 -1.96 -14.75
CA LEU A 129 -15.78 -2.00 -14.16
C LEU A 129 -15.79 -2.56 -12.73
N THR A 130 -16.76 -2.14 -11.92
CA THR A 130 -16.91 -2.66 -10.55
C THR A 130 -17.32 -4.13 -10.55
N LYS A 131 -18.30 -4.52 -11.39
CA LYS A 131 -18.73 -5.91 -11.51
C LYS A 131 -17.57 -6.83 -11.96
N ILE A 132 -16.79 -6.42 -12.96
CA ILE A 132 -15.62 -7.17 -13.43
C ILE A 132 -14.60 -7.33 -12.30
N SER A 133 -14.29 -6.24 -11.57
CA SER A 133 -13.35 -6.29 -10.44
C SER A 133 -13.80 -7.27 -9.36
N ILE A 134 -15.09 -7.26 -8.99
CA ILE A 134 -15.64 -8.18 -7.99
C ILE A 134 -15.50 -9.63 -8.46
N ILE A 135 -15.91 -9.93 -9.70
CA ILE A 135 -15.81 -11.28 -10.27
C ILE A 135 -14.35 -11.74 -10.28
N PHE A 136 -13.43 -10.88 -10.70
CA PHE A 136 -12.01 -11.19 -10.74
C PHE A 136 -11.47 -11.54 -9.35
N ILE A 137 -11.78 -10.75 -8.32
CA ILE A 137 -11.34 -11.02 -6.94
C ILE A 137 -11.90 -12.35 -6.44
N VAL A 138 -13.17 -12.67 -6.72
CA VAL A 138 -13.79 -13.95 -6.32
C VAL A 138 -13.07 -15.13 -6.98
N ILE A 139 -12.77 -15.04 -8.28
CA ILE A 139 -12.05 -16.10 -9.02
C ILE A 139 -10.65 -16.29 -8.45
N VAL A 140 -9.89 -15.21 -8.27
CA VAL A 140 -8.53 -15.30 -7.72
C VAL A 140 -8.55 -15.90 -6.31
N THR A 141 -9.49 -15.48 -5.47
CA THR A 141 -9.63 -16.03 -4.11
C THR A 141 -9.97 -17.52 -4.14
N PHE A 142 -10.84 -17.95 -5.05
CA PHE A 142 -11.18 -19.36 -5.21
C PHE A 142 -9.98 -20.20 -5.66
N ILE A 143 -9.17 -19.69 -6.60
CA ILE A 143 -7.98 -20.41 -7.09
C ILE A 143 -6.93 -20.59 -5.99
N PHE A 144 -6.66 -19.54 -5.19
CA PHE A 144 -5.59 -19.58 -4.19
C PHE A 144 -5.98 -20.27 -2.89
N THR A 145 -7.22 -20.08 -2.41
CA THR A 145 -7.62 -20.51 -1.07
C THR A 145 -8.76 -21.54 -1.09
N GLY A 146 -9.30 -21.85 -2.27
CA GLY A 146 -10.42 -22.77 -2.43
C GLY A 146 -11.73 -22.23 -1.84
N PHE A 147 -12.62 -23.15 -1.46
CA PHE A 147 -13.96 -22.82 -0.95
C PHE A 147 -13.95 -22.05 0.39
N HIS A 148 -12.97 -22.34 1.26
CA HIS A 148 -12.80 -21.63 2.54
C HIS A 148 -12.51 -20.13 2.35
N GLY A 149 -11.77 -19.77 1.30
CA GLY A 149 -11.50 -18.37 0.98
C GLY A 149 -12.75 -17.58 0.60
N LEU A 150 -13.73 -18.24 -0.03
CA LEU A 150 -14.98 -17.61 -0.43
C LEU A 150 -15.85 -17.24 0.77
N LEU A 151 -15.92 -18.12 1.78
CA LEU A 151 -16.59 -17.82 3.05
C LEU A 151 -15.95 -16.62 3.75
N LEU A 152 -14.61 -16.61 3.84
CA LEU A 152 -13.85 -15.49 4.40
C LEU A 152 -14.05 -14.19 3.63
N LEU A 153 -14.10 -14.25 2.29
CA LEU A 153 -14.36 -13.09 1.45
C LEU A 153 -15.75 -12.52 1.73
N PHE A 154 -16.76 -13.38 1.88
CA PHE A 154 -18.12 -12.96 2.18
C PHE A 154 -18.24 -12.30 3.55
N THR A 155 -17.70 -12.95 4.60
CA THR A 155 -17.72 -12.38 5.96
C THR A 155 -16.93 -11.08 6.05
N SER A 156 -15.75 -11.00 5.41
CA SER A 156 -14.93 -9.79 5.39
C SER A 156 -15.62 -8.65 4.64
N THR A 157 -16.32 -8.94 3.55
CA THR A 157 -17.10 -7.94 2.80
C THR A 157 -18.25 -7.40 3.65
N ALA A 158 -18.98 -8.27 4.35
CA ALA A 158 -20.03 -7.85 5.27
C ALA A 158 -19.49 -6.93 6.38
N ILE A 159 -18.36 -7.29 7.00
CA ILE A 159 -17.70 -6.46 8.01
C ILE A 159 -17.24 -5.12 7.40
N GLY A 160 -16.69 -5.13 6.19
CA GLY A 160 -16.25 -3.94 5.46
C GLY A 160 -17.38 -2.98 5.07
N MET A 161 -18.63 -3.45 5.02
CA MET A 161 -19.80 -2.61 4.74
C MET A 161 -20.35 -1.88 5.98
N ILE A 162 -20.05 -2.36 7.19
CA ILE A 162 -20.45 -1.73 8.47
C ILE A 162 -20.14 -0.21 8.53
N PRO A 163 -18.91 0.26 8.21
CA PRO A 163 -18.60 1.69 8.31
C PRO A 163 -19.42 2.54 7.35
N ILE A 164 -19.81 1.98 6.20
CA ILE A 164 -20.64 2.66 5.19
C ILE A 164 -22.05 2.88 5.75
N TRP A 165 -22.60 1.91 6.48
CA TRP A 165 -23.93 1.99 7.09
C TRP A 165 -23.99 2.97 8.25
N ILE A 166 -22.91 3.05 9.04
CA ILE A 166 -22.81 3.95 10.20
C ILE A 166 -22.42 5.38 9.78
N GLY A 167 -22.04 5.60 8.51
CA GLY A 167 -21.62 6.91 8.01
C GLY A 167 -20.23 7.35 8.47
N VAL A 168 -19.42 6.41 8.96
CA VAL A 168 -18.03 6.66 9.37
C VAL A 168 -17.05 6.36 8.24
N ARG A 169 -15.86 6.97 8.27
CA ARG A 169 -14.82 6.71 7.27
C ARG A 169 -14.37 5.26 7.33
N ARG A 170 -14.25 4.61 6.17
CA ARG A 170 -13.79 3.20 6.05
C ARG A 170 -12.42 2.96 6.70
N SER A 171 -11.59 4.00 6.83
CA SER A 171 -10.31 3.96 7.54
C SER A 171 -10.45 3.52 9.00
N ASN A 172 -11.60 3.76 9.64
CA ASN A 172 -11.82 3.44 11.04
C ASN A 172 -11.85 1.93 11.30
N CYS A 173 -12.26 1.12 10.32
CA CYS A 173 -12.22 -0.35 10.43
C CYS A 173 -10.80 -0.89 10.57
N MET A 174 -9.78 -0.20 10.05
CA MET A 174 -8.39 -0.61 10.26
C MET A 174 -7.91 -0.41 11.71
N GLY A 175 -8.63 0.38 12.52
CA GLY A 175 -8.31 0.56 13.95
C GLY A 175 -8.36 -0.76 14.74
N VAL A 176 -9.23 -1.69 14.36
CA VAL A 176 -9.34 -3.02 14.99
C VAL A 176 -8.06 -3.84 14.81
N LEU A 177 -7.31 -3.63 13.73
CA LEU A 177 -6.00 -4.27 13.51
C LEU A 177 -4.88 -3.49 14.21
N LEU A 178 -4.96 -2.17 14.22
CA LEU A 178 -3.92 -1.30 14.75
C LEU A 178 -3.76 -1.45 16.27
N ILE A 179 -4.86 -1.58 17.01
CA ILE A 179 -4.87 -1.79 18.47
C ILE A 179 -4.08 -3.04 18.91
N PRO A 180 -4.39 -4.27 18.43
CA PRO A 180 -3.67 -5.47 18.84
C PRO A 180 -2.21 -5.47 18.39
N ILE A 181 -1.92 -4.89 17.22
CA ILE A 181 -0.55 -4.78 16.72
C ILE A 181 0.30 -3.86 17.61
N MET A 182 -0.26 -2.72 18.06
CA MET A 182 0.43 -1.83 18.99
C MET A 182 0.67 -2.48 20.35
N LEU A 183 -0.31 -3.22 20.86
CA LEU A 183 -0.18 -3.94 22.12
C LEU A 183 0.91 -5.01 22.04
N ASN A 184 0.93 -5.81 20.97
CA ASN A 184 1.95 -6.85 20.76
C ASN A 184 3.37 -6.28 20.58
N LEU A 185 3.50 -5.06 20.02
CA LEU A 185 4.80 -4.40 19.88
C LEU A 185 5.31 -3.81 21.22
N LEU A 186 4.40 -3.50 22.14
CA LEU A 186 4.73 -2.89 23.44
C LEU A 186 5.04 -3.93 24.54
N THR A 187 4.53 -5.16 24.39
CA THR A 187 4.78 -6.32 25.27
C THR A 187 5.92 -7.19 24.78
#